data_AF-A0A5A9NXE4-F1
#
_entry.id   AF-A0A5A9NXE4-F1
#
_cell.length_a   1.000
_cell.length_b   1.000
_cell.length_c   1.000
_cell.angle_alpha   90.00
_cell.angle_beta   90.00
_cell.angle_gamma   90.00
#
_symmetry.space_group_name_H-M   'P 1'
#
loop_
_entity.id
_entity.type
_entity.pdbx_description
1 polymer ?
#
loop_
_entity_poly.entity_id
_entity_poly.type
_entity_poly.pdbx_seq_one_letter_code
_entity_poly.pdbx_strand_id
1 'polypeptide(L)'
;MGKVVRVRDIHVCERKVAEGEKETCSMRSLRKTLLLALVASAVLVLAVLHSWPTRVYRTVDVRYRPGPGAERLLEERLPDPDPSASTIPYRVREGVARLLARNVCVCEGESKGFNLPFAQLLFPRVSAHPLHTAFQPSQLHEMKRRRAKEYQSFQMRSQSPTDLLIVAEANSPLQYPTQGVEVRPLKTILIPGLALKDLPRDVYSVNFSASLGTFNVAAEVEGVKVRGDGEMHMTLSSSFLPSLNRQLQFITYTNTLFHPSTADTVQLETEGHQALFTIKIRHGVTPKLYNTGSDTDQEYNISALVTIATKTFLRYDKLQDLIDSIRRFYPTVTIVIADDSEHPKAVSGPYIEHYIMPFGKGWFAGRNLAVSQVTTKYVLWVDDDFIFTANTKLEKLVNVLEKTTLDLVGGAVREATGYTATYRQTISIEAGEEDGDCLHMRRGFHHIIQGFPRCVVTDGVINFFLARTDKVQQVGFDPRLARVAHLARTKGVRQWLPEAVVLERGFRWDGELAAVLLGREFFIDGLGSLHVGSCDDVIVNHATKIKLPWGQSESDKKYAKFRYPPASSDATHTKNGLLYFKNRFQCLTHN
;
A
#
# COMPACT_ATOMS: atom_id res chain seq x y z
N MET A 1 34.93 12.04 64.89
CA MET A 1 35.22 10.62 65.19
C MET A 1 35.21 9.85 63.88
N GLY A 2 36.15 8.94 63.63
CA GLY A 2 36.27 8.25 62.33
C GLY A 2 36.42 6.73 62.45
N LYS A 3 36.32 6.05 61.29
CA LYS A 3 36.77 4.69 60.95
C LYS A 3 37.07 4.73 59.44
N VAL A 4 38.33 4.73 58.98
CA VAL A 4 39.22 3.56 58.79
C VAL A 4 38.66 2.53 57.81
N VAL A 5 39.21 2.49 56.58
CA VAL A 5 39.78 1.28 55.93
C VAL A 5 41.00 1.71 55.11
N ARG A 6 42.07 0.91 55.09
CA ARG A 6 43.29 1.14 54.29
C ARG A 6 43.20 0.40 52.95
N VAL A 7 43.79 0.97 51.90
CA VAL A 7 44.30 0.17 50.77
C VAL A 7 45.82 0.05 50.93
N ARG A 8 46.37 -1.14 50.65
CA ARG A 8 47.82 -1.41 50.72
C ARG A 8 48.42 -1.33 49.32
N ASP A 9 49.56 -0.67 49.20
CA ASP A 9 50.44 -0.78 48.04
C ASP A 9 51.06 -2.18 47.93
N ILE A 10 51.39 -2.60 46.71
CA ILE A 10 52.27 -3.74 46.43
C ILE A 10 53.41 -3.26 45.53
N HIS A 11 54.61 -3.72 45.84
CA HIS A 11 55.89 -3.17 45.39
C HIS A 11 56.61 -4.10 44.38
N VAL A 12 57.29 -3.45 43.42
CA VAL A 12 58.69 -3.71 43.00
C VAL A 12 59.04 -4.98 42.20
N CYS A 13 59.81 -4.75 41.12
CA CYS A 13 60.64 -5.75 40.44
C CYS A 13 62.10 -5.72 40.96
N GLU A 14 62.74 -6.89 40.99
CA GLU A 14 64.21 -7.06 41.05
C GLU A 14 64.83 -6.88 39.64
N ARG A 15 66.12 -6.56 39.38
CA ARG A 15 67.40 -6.27 40.10
C ARG A 15 68.32 -5.57 39.03
N LYS A 16 69.55 -5.04 39.22
CA LYS A 16 70.56 -4.95 40.31
C LYS A 16 71.56 -3.79 39.97
N VAL A 17 72.03 -3.03 40.98
CA VAL A 17 73.39 -2.42 41.11
C VAL A 17 73.94 -1.35 40.10
N ALA A 18 74.57 -0.33 40.71
CA ALA A 18 75.62 0.60 40.23
C ALA A 18 75.25 2.00 39.65
N GLU A 19 75.77 3.01 40.37
CA GLU A 19 76.33 4.30 39.91
C GLU A 19 75.51 5.25 39.01
N GLY A 20 74.73 6.10 39.68
CA GLY A 20 74.79 7.56 39.58
C GLY A 20 74.83 8.27 38.22
N GLU A 21 73.67 8.78 37.78
CA GLU A 21 73.60 10.04 37.03
C GLU A 21 72.28 10.79 37.29
N LYS A 22 72.25 12.10 36.98
CA LYS A 22 71.09 12.98 37.24
C LYS A 22 70.06 12.88 36.12
N GLU A 23 68.83 12.45 36.43
CA GLU A 23 67.69 12.67 35.53
C GLU A 23 66.79 13.83 35.98
N THR A 24 66.59 14.80 35.09
CA THR A 24 65.61 15.87 35.22
C THR A 24 64.25 15.41 34.68
N CYS A 25 63.27 15.21 35.57
CA CYS A 25 61.97 14.65 35.19
C CYS A 25 61.19 15.58 34.23
N SER A 26 60.99 15.13 32.98
CA SER A 26 60.34 15.91 31.92
C SER A 26 58.81 15.93 32.03
N MET A 27 58.28 16.80 32.89
CA MET A 27 56.83 17.07 33.02
C MET A 27 56.16 17.71 31.80
N ARG A 28 56.89 17.93 30.68
CA ARG A 28 56.33 18.51 29.44
C ARG A 28 55.69 17.49 28.49
N SER A 29 56.00 16.19 28.62
CA SER A 29 55.47 15.17 27.69
C SER A 29 54.00 14.82 27.96
N LEU A 30 53.66 14.52 29.23
CA LEU A 30 52.34 14.01 29.61
C LEU A 30 51.18 14.98 29.33
N ARG A 31 51.42 16.30 29.46
CA ARG A 31 50.42 17.32 29.09
C ARG A 31 50.17 17.37 27.58
N LYS A 32 51.19 17.12 26.74
CA LYS A 32 51.05 17.14 25.27
C LYS A 32 50.27 15.93 24.77
N THR A 33 50.51 14.73 25.32
CA THR A 33 49.75 13.53 24.96
C THR A 33 48.29 13.62 25.41
N LEU A 34 48.00 14.19 26.59
CA LEU A 34 46.62 14.42 27.02
C LEU A 34 45.90 15.45 26.12
N LEU A 35 46.59 16.54 25.72
CA LEU A 35 46.03 17.53 24.80
C LEU A 35 45.77 16.92 23.41
N LEU A 36 46.71 16.13 22.89
CA LEU A 36 46.56 15.42 21.62
C LEU A 36 45.41 14.43 21.65
N ALA A 37 45.20 13.70 22.74
CA ALA A 37 44.07 12.80 22.91
C ALA A 37 42.72 13.56 22.94
N LEU A 38 42.66 14.71 23.63
CA LEU A 38 41.48 15.57 23.65
C LEU A 38 41.19 16.20 22.29
N VAL A 39 42.21 16.67 21.57
CA VAL A 39 42.07 17.22 20.21
C VAL A 39 41.67 16.11 19.23
N ALA A 40 42.28 14.93 19.30
CA ALA A 40 41.89 13.79 18.47
C ALA A 40 40.45 13.34 18.75
N SER A 41 40.03 13.31 20.03
CA SER A 41 38.64 13.04 20.43
C SER A 41 37.68 14.11 19.89
N ALA A 42 38.02 15.40 20.02
CA ALA A 42 37.20 16.50 19.49
C ALA A 42 37.10 16.45 17.95
N VAL A 43 38.20 16.15 17.25
CA VAL A 43 38.21 15.94 15.79
C VAL A 43 37.40 14.70 15.40
N LEU A 44 37.46 13.61 16.18
CA LEU A 44 36.65 12.41 15.93
C LEU A 44 35.15 12.71 16.13
N VAL A 45 34.79 13.46 17.18
CA VAL A 45 33.41 13.88 17.46
C VAL A 45 32.93 14.85 16.38
N LEU A 46 33.73 15.82 15.95
CA LEU A 46 33.40 16.73 14.85
C LEU A 46 33.28 15.98 13.51
N ALA A 47 34.15 15.00 13.23
CA ALA A 47 34.05 14.14 12.06
C ALA A 47 32.79 13.27 12.12
N VAL A 48 32.42 12.73 13.29
CA VAL A 48 31.17 11.99 13.50
C VAL A 48 29.95 12.90 13.35
N LEU A 49 29.99 14.16 13.82
CA LEU A 49 28.90 15.13 13.66
C LEU A 49 28.77 15.64 12.22
N HIS A 50 29.87 15.83 11.49
CA HIS A 50 29.86 16.21 10.07
C HIS A 50 29.54 15.05 9.12
N SER A 51 29.93 13.82 9.47
CA SER A 51 29.57 12.61 8.72
C SER A 51 28.21 12.03 9.10
N TRP A 52 27.60 12.48 10.20
CA TRP A 52 26.18 12.26 10.46
C TRP A 52 25.39 12.97 9.37
N PRO A 53 24.71 12.26 8.45
CA PRO A 53 23.87 12.94 7.50
C PRO A 53 22.70 13.53 8.27
N THR A 54 22.64 14.85 8.37
CA THR A 54 21.42 15.58 8.72
C THR A 54 20.43 15.45 7.57
N ARG A 55 19.95 14.21 7.35
CA ARG A 55 18.74 13.96 6.55
C ARG A 55 17.61 14.68 7.27
N VAL A 56 17.34 15.90 6.83
CA VAL A 56 16.12 16.63 7.15
C VAL A 56 14.99 15.80 6.53
N TYR A 57 14.44 14.89 7.31
CA TYR A 57 13.35 14.04 6.89
C TYR A 57 12.17 14.95 6.53
N ARG A 58 11.87 15.02 5.23
CA ARG A 58 10.73 15.79 4.75
C ARG A 58 9.46 15.25 5.44
N THR A 59 8.55 16.16 5.77
CA THR A 59 7.21 15.80 6.21
C THR A 59 6.29 15.98 5.01
N VAL A 60 5.48 14.98 4.69
CA VAL A 60 4.65 14.93 3.48
C VAL A 60 3.21 14.61 3.86
N ASP A 61 2.24 15.35 3.33
CA ASP A 61 0.84 14.93 3.41
C ASP A 61 0.61 13.81 2.40
N VAL A 62 0.34 12.62 2.93
CA VAL A 62 -0.02 11.43 2.14
C VAL A 62 -1.52 11.38 1.84
N ARG A 63 -2.32 12.34 2.32
CA ARG A 63 -3.71 12.49 1.86
C ARG A 63 -3.70 13.01 0.43
N TYR A 64 -4.25 12.22 -0.48
CA TYR A 64 -4.59 12.72 -1.78
C TYR A 64 -5.74 13.73 -1.64
N ARG A 65 -5.40 15.01 -1.80
CA ARG A 65 -6.34 16.04 -2.20
C ARG A 65 -5.96 16.47 -3.62
N PRO A 66 -6.83 16.26 -4.62
CA PRO A 66 -7.09 17.35 -5.53
C PRO A 66 -7.46 18.54 -4.63
N GLY A 67 -6.70 19.65 -4.69
CA GLY A 67 -7.12 20.84 -3.97
C GLY A 67 -8.52 21.25 -4.45
N PRO A 68 -9.31 22.03 -3.69
CA PRO A 68 -10.52 22.64 -4.24
C PRO A 68 -10.22 23.50 -5.48
N GLY A 69 -8.96 23.94 -5.64
CA GLY A 69 -8.46 24.55 -6.87
C GLY A 69 -8.32 23.59 -8.06
N ALA A 70 -8.16 22.27 -7.89
CA ALA A 70 -8.09 21.32 -9.00
C ALA A 70 -9.48 20.99 -9.57
N GLU A 71 -10.50 20.86 -8.72
CA GLU A 71 -11.90 20.76 -9.17
C GLU A 71 -12.39 22.09 -9.75
N ARG A 72 -12.08 23.23 -9.12
CA ARG A 72 -12.36 24.55 -9.72
C ARG A 72 -11.60 24.79 -11.02
N LEU A 73 -10.33 24.41 -11.13
CA LEU A 73 -9.60 24.46 -12.39
C LEU A 73 -10.15 23.47 -13.44
N LEU A 74 -10.92 22.45 -13.06
CA LEU A 74 -11.62 21.61 -14.04
C LEU A 74 -12.88 22.32 -14.56
N GLU A 75 -13.65 22.99 -13.70
CA GLU A 75 -14.78 23.85 -14.13
C GLU A 75 -14.32 25.14 -14.84
N GLU A 76 -13.16 25.71 -14.49
CA GLU A 76 -12.56 26.90 -15.14
C GLU A 76 -11.75 26.57 -16.41
N ARG A 77 -11.30 25.31 -16.61
CA ARG A 77 -10.56 24.87 -17.83
C ARG A 77 -11.34 23.97 -18.77
N LEU A 78 -12.57 23.58 -18.44
CA LEU A 78 -13.55 23.38 -19.49
C LEU A 78 -13.75 24.77 -20.09
N PRO A 79 -13.28 25.04 -21.33
CA PRO A 79 -13.36 26.39 -21.84
C PRO A 79 -14.84 26.77 -21.90
N ASP A 80 -15.20 27.89 -21.29
CA ASP A 80 -16.47 28.53 -21.61
C ASP A 80 -16.53 28.59 -23.14
N PRO A 81 -17.60 28.08 -23.77
CA PRO A 81 -17.68 28.05 -25.21
C PRO A 81 -17.46 29.48 -25.69
N ASP A 82 -16.58 29.66 -26.68
CA ASP A 82 -16.35 30.97 -27.34
C ASP A 82 -17.70 31.68 -27.42
N PRO A 83 -17.87 32.90 -26.85
CA PRO A 83 -19.18 33.52 -26.74
C PRO A 83 -19.93 33.57 -28.08
N SER A 84 -19.20 33.65 -29.20
CA SER A 84 -19.72 33.56 -30.56
C SER A 84 -20.25 32.18 -30.97
N ALA A 85 -19.69 31.09 -30.44
CA ALA A 85 -20.14 29.71 -30.66
C ALA A 85 -21.33 29.33 -29.76
N SER A 86 -21.45 29.95 -28.57
CA SER A 86 -22.55 29.69 -27.64
C SER A 86 -23.94 29.99 -28.22
N THR A 87 -24.02 30.99 -29.11
CA THR A 87 -25.24 31.47 -29.79
C THR A 87 -25.55 30.74 -31.09
N ILE A 88 -24.68 29.85 -31.58
CA ILE A 88 -24.90 29.11 -32.83
C ILE A 88 -25.93 27.99 -32.60
N PRO A 89 -27.02 27.95 -33.40
CA PRO A 89 -28.06 26.94 -33.30
C PRO A 89 -27.54 25.56 -33.71
N TYR A 90 -28.11 24.53 -33.10
CA TYR A 90 -27.80 23.13 -33.38
C TYR A 90 -29.08 22.28 -33.27
N ARG A 91 -29.08 21.14 -33.97
CA ARG A 91 -30.16 20.16 -33.92
C ARG A 91 -29.70 18.90 -33.21
N VAL A 92 -30.30 18.59 -32.06
CA VAL A 92 -29.98 17.37 -31.30
C VAL A 92 -30.34 16.13 -32.11
N ARG A 93 -29.41 15.19 -32.20
CA ARG A 93 -29.61 13.88 -32.83
C ARG A 93 -29.96 12.85 -31.75
N GLU A 94 -31.25 12.78 -31.43
CA GLU A 94 -31.83 11.91 -30.40
C GLU A 94 -31.27 10.48 -30.37
N GLY A 95 -31.05 9.86 -31.53
CA GLY A 95 -30.49 8.50 -31.63
C GLY A 95 -29.11 8.34 -30.99
N VAL A 96 -28.23 9.35 -31.13
CA VAL A 96 -26.87 9.36 -30.55
C VAL A 96 -26.91 9.93 -29.14
N ALA A 97 -27.66 11.01 -28.91
CA ALA A 97 -27.78 11.65 -27.60
C ALA A 97 -28.33 10.70 -26.51
N ARG A 98 -29.14 9.70 -26.88
CA ARG A 98 -29.63 8.65 -25.97
C ARG A 98 -28.57 7.62 -25.55
N LEU A 99 -27.46 7.50 -26.27
CA LEU A 99 -26.34 6.61 -25.93
C LEU A 99 -25.43 7.19 -24.85
N LEU A 100 -25.43 8.51 -24.69
CA LEU A 100 -24.68 9.22 -23.67
C LEU A 100 -25.22 8.91 -22.27
N ALA A 101 -24.32 8.84 -21.29
CA ALA A 101 -24.69 8.60 -19.90
C ALA A 101 -25.56 9.75 -19.37
N ARG A 102 -26.78 9.43 -18.93
CA ARG A 102 -27.63 10.36 -18.20
C ARG A 102 -27.13 10.49 -16.76
N ASN A 103 -27.17 11.70 -16.19
CA ASN A 103 -26.81 11.98 -14.79
C ASN A 103 -27.73 11.31 -13.75
N VAL A 104 -28.71 10.50 -14.19
CA VAL A 104 -29.61 9.72 -13.36
C VAL A 104 -29.59 8.27 -13.87
N CYS A 105 -29.28 7.34 -12.97
CA CYS A 105 -29.39 5.90 -13.24
C CYS A 105 -30.63 5.36 -12.53
N VAL A 106 -31.58 4.84 -13.30
CA VAL A 106 -32.77 4.12 -12.80
C VAL A 106 -32.74 2.72 -13.38
N CYS A 107 -32.94 1.71 -12.54
CA CYS A 107 -33.22 0.36 -13.01
C CYS A 107 -34.73 0.23 -13.20
N GLU A 108 -35.17 0.28 -14.45
CA GLU A 108 -36.56 0.02 -14.84
C GLU A 108 -36.70 -1.47 -15.18
N GLY A 109 -37.67 -2.14 -14.56
CA GLY A 109 -38.03 -3.51 -14.90
C GLY A 109 -39.17 -3.51 -15.91
N GLU A 110 -39.29 -4.57 -16.70
CA GLU A 110 -40.41 -4.69 -17.64
C GLU A 110 -41.76 -4.66 -16.89
N SER A 111 -42.67 -3.82 -17.36
CA SER A 111 -44.04 -3.78 -16.86
C SER A 111 -44.74 -5.13 -17.10
N LYS A 112 -45.74 -5.46 -16.29
CA LYS A 112 -46.49 -6.73 -16.38
C LYS A 112 -47.28 -6.82 -17.69
N GLY A 113 -46.62 -7.21 -18.78
CA GLY A 113 -47.27 -7.64 -20.01
C GLY A 113 -48.10 -8.92 -19.79
N PHE A 114 -49.08 -9.15 -20.67
CA PHE A 114 -49.99 -10.29 -20.62
C PHE A 114 -49.28 -11.61 -20.29
N ASN A 115 -49.81 -12.37 -19.33
CA ASN A 115 -49.29 -13.68 -18.96
C ASN A 115 -49.69 -14.72 -20.01
N LEU A 116 -48.95 -14.77 -21.12
CA LEU A 116 -48.97 -15.88 -22.04
C LEU A 116 -48.17 -17.06 -21.46
N PRO A 117 -48.65 -18.32 -21.56
CA PRO A 117 -47.84 -19.48 -21.21
C PRO A 117 -46.56 -19.50 -22.07
N PHE A 118 -45.46 -19.97 -21.49
CA PHE A 118 -44.11 -19.98 -22.09
C PHE A 118 -43.48 -18.61 -22.42
N ALA A 119 -44.13 -17.48 -22.12
CA ALA A 119 -43.56 -16.15 -22.39
C ALA A 119 -42.19 -15.93 -21.73
N GLN A 120 -41.97 -16.44 -20.51
CA GLN A 120 -40.67 -16.34 -19.83
C GLN A 120 -39.55 -17.18 -20.48
N LEU A 121 -39.90 -18.17 -21.30
CA LEU A 121 -38.96 -19.06 -21.99
C LEU A 121 -38.50 -18.48 -23.34
N LEU A 122 -39.36 -17.69 -23.98
CA LEU A 122 -39.09 -16.97 -25.23
C LEU A 122 -38.61 -15.54 -25.00
N PHE A 123 -39.03 -14.90 -23.90
CA PHE A 123 -38.73 -13.53 -23.52
C PHE A 123 -38.33 -13.48 -22.04
N PRO A 124 -37.04 -13.62 -21.71
CA PRO A 124 -36.55 -13.52 -20.33
C PRO A 124 -36.82 -12.12 -19.77
N ARG A 125 -37.81 -12.00 -18.87
CA ARG A 125 -38.23 -10.69 -18.33
C ARG A 125 -37.13 -10.03 -17.51
N VAL A 126 -36.86 -8.76 -17.77
CA VAL A 126 -35.89 -7.96 -17.00
C VAL A 126 -36.53 -7.52 -15.68
N SER A 127 -36.09 -8.10 -14.56
CA SER A 127 -36.48 -7.68 -13.21
C SER A 127 -35.57 -6.58 -12.67
N ALA A 128 -36.16 -5.52 -12.12
CA ALA A 128 -35.45 -4.49 -11.39
C ALA A 128 -35.83 -4.51 -9.90
N HIS A 129 -34.82 -4.50 -9.03
CA HIS A 129 -35.01 -4.52 -7.58
C HIS A 129 -34.31 -3.32 -6.93
N PRO A 130 -35.04 -2.34 -6.37
CA PRO A 130 -34.45 -1.16 -5.75
C PRO A 130 -33.77 -1.52 -4.42
N LEU A 131 -32.46 -1.75 -4.44
CA LEU A 131 -31.66 -2.28 -3.31
C LEU A 131 -31.80 -1.52 -1.97
N HIS A 132 -32.34 -0.29 -1.96
CA HIS A 132 -32.58 0.47 -0.74
C HIS A 132 -33.76 -0.08 0.09
N THR A 133 -34.66 -0.88 -0.50
CA THR A 133 -35.80 -1.52 0.22
C THR A 133 -35.38 -2.64 1.16
N ALA A 134 -34.09 -3.01 1.19
CA ALA A 134 -33.52 -3.90 2.20
C ALA A 134 -33.45 -3.27 3.61
N PHE A 135 -33.66 -1.95 3.73
CA PHE A 135 -33.60 -1.22 5.00
C PHE A 135 -34.97 -0.63 5.38
N GLN A 136 -35.25 -0.61 6.68
CA GLN A 136 -36.45 0.04 7.21
C GLN A 136 -36.40 1.56 6.97
N PRO A 137 -37.53 2.24 6.71
CA PRO A 137 -37.54 3.68 6.40
C PRO A 137 -36.86 4.56 7.46
N SER A 138 -37.01 4.21 8.74
CA SER A 138 -36.37 4.90 9.88
C SER A 138 -34.85 4.85 9.86
N GLN A 139 -34.25 3.76 9.34
CA GLN A 139 -32.81 3.55 9.28
C GLN A 139 -32.19 4.08 7.97
N LEU A 140 -33.00 4.20 6.91
CA LEU A 140 -32.52 4.48 5.55
C LEU A 140 -31.79 5.82 5.43
N HIS A 141 -32.23 6.86 6.14
CA HIS A 141 -31.57 8.18 6.11
C HIS A 141 -30.15 8.12 6.68
N GLU A 142 -29.97 7.52 7.85
CA GLU A 142 -28.66 7.36 8.49
C GLU A 142 -27.76 6.42 7.67
N MET A 143 -28.33 5.35 7.10
CA MET A 143 -27.61 4.44 6.21
C MET A 143 -27.07 5.16 4.96
N LYS A 144 -27.88 6.02 4.33
CA LYS A 144 -27.43 6.87 3.21
C LYS A 144 -26.30 7.81 3.63
N ARG A 145 -26.40 8.47 4.80
CA ARG A 145 -25.34 9.36 5.32
C ARG A 145 -24.02 8.62 5.54
N ARG A 146 -24.06 7.46 6.21
CA ARG A 146 -22.87 6.63 6.47
C ARG A 146 -22.24 6.08 5.18
N ARG A 147 -23.07 5.58 4.27
CA ARG A 147 -22.63 5.13 2.93
C ARG A 147 -21.95 6.24 2.14
N ALA A 148 -22.47 7.46 2.17
CA ALA A 148 -21.86 8.60 1.50
C ALA A 148 -20.49 8.97 2.11
N LYS A 149 -20.37 8.99 3.45
CA LYS A 149 -19.11 9.21 4.17
C LYS A 149 -18.04 8.17 3.81
N GLU A 150 -18.37 6.88 3.85
CA GLU A 150 -17.41 5.82 3.50
C GLU A 150 -17.07 5.83 1.99
N TYR A 151 -18.01 6.22 1.12
CA TYR A 151 -17.74 6.40 -0.31
C TYR A 151 -16.80 7.58 -0.58
N GLN A 152 -16.94 8.69 0.14
CA GLN A 152 -15.98 9.81 0.08
C GLN A 152 -14.58 9.36 0.54
N SER A 153 -14.49 8.60 1.64
CA SER A 153 -13.24 7.98 2.09
C SER A 153 -12.63 7.03 1.05
N PHE A 154 -13.46 6.29 0.31
CA PHE A 154 -13.01 5.48 -0.83
C PHE A 154 -12.46 6.34 -1.98
N GLN A 155 -13.19 7.38 -2.41
CA GLN A 155 -12.77 8.27 -3.50
C GLN A 155 -11.42 8.94 -3.23
N MET A 156 -11.20 9.45 -2.01
CA MET A 156 -9.92 10.04 -1.57
C MET A 156 -8.73 9.07 -1.65
N ARG A 157 -8.97 7.75 -1.72
CA ARG A 157 -7.93 6.72 -1.85
C ARG A 157 -7.82 6.12 -3.25
N SER A 158 -8.90 6.17 -4.05
CA SER A 158 -8.96 5.52 -5.36
C SER A 158 -8.63 6.44 -6.53
N GLN A 159 -8.79 7.75 -6.38
CA GLN A 159 -8.51 8.72 -7.45
C GLN A 159 -7.02 9.05 -7.51
N SER A 160 -6.48 9.14 -8.72
CA SER A 160 -5.09 9.54 -9.00
C SER A 160 -5.05 10.89 -9.74
N PRO A 161 -3.97 11.70 -9.64
CA PRO A 161 -3.76 12.84 -10.54
C PRO A 161 -3.81 12.45 -12.03
N THR A 162 -3.48 11.20 -12.36
CA THR A 162 -3.48 10.64 -13.72
C THR A 162 -4.89 10.36 -14.26
N ASP A 163 -5.93 10.54 -13.44
CA ASP A 163 -7.35 10.41 -13.83
C ASP A 163 -8.03 11.78 -13.99
N LEU A 164 -7.36 12.89 -13.65
CA LEU A 164 -7.86 14.24 -13.91
C LEU A 164 -7.88 14.54 -15.41
N LEU A 165 -8.96 15.18 -15.88
CA LEU A 165 -9.05 15.70 -17.25
C LEU A 165 -8.03 16.84 -17.42
N ILE A 166 -7.18 16.72 -18.43
CA ILE A 166 -6.27 17.79 -18.85
C ILE A 166 -6.52 18.04 -20.33
N VAL A 167 -6.72 19.30 -20.69
CA VAL A 167 -6.86 19.77 -22.07
C VAL A 167 -5.61 20.55 -22.45
N ALA A 168 -5.02 20.24 -23.60
CA ALA A 168 -4.01 21.08 -24.21
C ALA A 168 -4.71 22.26 -24.87
N GLU A 169 -4.40 23.47 -24.41
CA GLU A 169 -4.73 24.71 -25.13
C GLU A 169 -4.14 24.68 -26.55
N ALA A 170 -4.84 25.33 -27.48
CA ALA A 170 -4.43 25.41 -28.88
C ALA A 170 -3.19 26.32 -29.11
N ASN A 171 -2.03 25.84 -28.66
CA ASN A 171 -0.70 26.32 -29.03
C ASN A 171 -0.18 25.60 -30.30
N SER A 172 -0.68 24.39 -30.55
CA SER A 172 -0.93 23.85 -31.90
C SER A 172 -2.34 24.31 -32.29
N PRO A 173 -2.73 24.49 -33.57
CA PRO A 173 -4.10 24.90 -33.90
C PRO A 173 -5.18 23.96 -33.32
N LEU A 174 -4.82 22.72 -33.00
CA LEU A 174 -5.68 21.74 -32.34
C LEU A 174 -5.68 21.91 -30.81
N GLN A 175 -6.87 22.07 -30.23
CA GLN A 175 -7.17 21.91 -28.80
C GLN A 175 -7.77 20.51 -28.58
N TYR A 176 -7.25 19.77 -27.60
CA TYR A 176 -7.65 18.37 -27.38
C TYR A 176 -7.34 17.89 -25.95
N PRO A 177 -8.07 16.89 -25.43
CA PRO A 177 -7.79 16.34 -24.10
C PRO A 177 -6.54 15.46 -24.14
N THR A 178 -5.53 15.76 -23.32
CA THR A 178 -4.28 14.98 -23.23
C THR A 178 -4.32 13.90 -22.15
N GLN A 179 -5.21 14.02 -21.16
CA GLN A 179 -5.35 13.07 -20.05
C GLN A 179 -6.80 13.04 -19.55
N GLY A 180 -7.19 11.94 -18.89
CA GLY A 180 -8.40 11.87 -18.06
C GLY A 180 -9.70 11.53 -18.80
N VAL A 181 -9.67 11.34 -20.13
CA VAL A 181 -10.82 10.82 -20.87
C VAL A 181 -10.98 9.33 -20.59
N GLU A 182 -12.13 8.94 -20.05
CA GLU A 182 -12.47 7.55 -19.74
C GLU A 182 -13.88 7.20 -20.21
N VAL A 183 -14.02 6.01 -20.79
CA VAL A 183 -15.30 5.42 -21.19
C VAL A 183 -15.38 3.99 -20.67
N ARG A 184 -16.59 3.54 -20.34
CA ARG A 184 -16.83 2.13 -20.01
C ARG A 184 -16.87 1.30 -21.30
N PRO A 185 -16.48 0.01 -21.28
CA PRO A 185 -16.60 -0.86 -22.45
C PRO A 185 -18.02 -0.84 -23.02
N LEU A 186 -18.13 -0.77 -24.35
CA LEU A 186 -19.39 -0.70 -25.10
C LEU A 186 -20.30 0.48 -24.68
N LYS A 187 -19.71 1.64 -24.38
CA LYS A 187 -20.43 2.89 -24.08
C LYS A 187 -19.91 4.07 -24.93
N THR A 188 -20.74 5.10 -24.95
CA THR A 188 -20.53 6.35 -25.67
C THR A 188 -20.28 7.49 -24.69
N ILE A 189 -19.33 8.36 -25.01
CA ILE A 189 -19.05 9.63 -24.30
C ILE A 189 -18.94 10.77 -25.31
N LEU A 190 -19.11 12.01 -24.84
CA LEU A 190 -18.59 13.19 -25.54
C LEU A 190 -17.07 13.24 -25.35
N ILE A 191 -16.33 13.72 -26.35
CA ILE A 191 -14.90 14.00 -26.20
C ILE A 191 -14.76 15.46 -25.72
N PRO A 192 -14.35 15.72 -24.45
CA PRO A 192 -14.29 17.07 -23.92
C PRO A 192 -13.09 17.85 -24.47
N GLY A 193 -13.22 19.18 -24.58
CA GLY A 193 -12.10 20.09 -24.84
C GLY A 193 -11.61 20.16 -26.30
N LEU A 194 -12.31 19.55 -27.26
CA LEU A 194 -11.99 19.67 -28.69
C LEU A 194 -12.30 21.08 -29.22
N ALA A 195 -11.31 21.71 -29.86
CA ALA A 195 -11.47 22.95 -30.62
C ALA A 195 -10.36 23.12 -31.67
N LEU A 196 -10.57 24.06 -32.60
CA LEU A 196 -9.61 24.53 -33.59
C LEU A 196 -9.42 26.05 -33.40
N LYS A 197 -8.18 26.51 -33.22
CA LYS A 197 -7.79 27.92 -33.30
C LYS A 197 -6.79 28.07 -34.44
N ASP A 198 -7.23 28.61 -35.57
CA ASP A 198 -6.41 28.77 -36.78
C ASP A 198 -6.69 30.15 -37.42
N LEU A 199 -5.83 30.57 -38.33
CA LEU A 199 -5.95 31.84 -39.06
C LEU A 199 -7.17 31.83 -40.01
N PRO A 200 -7.60 33.00 -40.52
CA PRO A 200 -8.64 33.07 -41.56
C PRO A 200 -8.32 32.19 -42.78
N ARG A 201 -9.27 31.31 -43.16
CA ARG A 201 -9.17 30.40 -44.32
C ARG A 201 -10.53 30.26 -45.01
N ASP A 202 -10.53 29.89 -46.29
CA ASP A 202 -11.74 29.63 -47.07
C ASP A 202 -12.52 28.41 -46.57
N VAL A 203 -11.80 27.36 -46.14
CA VAL A 203 -12.34 26.13 -45.57
C VAL A 203 -11.42 25.65 -44.45
N TYR A 204 -12.02 25.34 -43.31
CA TYR A 204 -11.40 24.62 -42.21
C TYR A 204 -11.78 23.15 -42.31
N SER A 205 -10.83 22.24 -42.04
CA SER A 205 -11.06 20.79 -42.05
C SER A 205 -10.38 20.15 -40.84
N VAL A 206 -11.08 19.24 -40.16
CA VAL A 206 -10.55 18.47 -39.03
C VAL A 206 -10.86 17.00 -39.23
N ASN A 207 -9.82 16.16 -39.17
CA ASN A 207 -9.93 14.71 -39.31
C ASN A 207 -9.74 14.04 -37.96
N PHE A 208 -10.49 12.96 -37.74
CA PHE A 208 -10.41 12.07 -36.60
C PHE A 208 -10.13 10.65 -37.08
N SER A 209 -9.33 9.91 -36.33
CA SER A 209 -9.06 8.50 -36.55
C SER A 209 -8.93 7.79 -35.19
N ALA A 210 -9.56 6.63 -35.03
CA ALA A 210 -9.50 5.79 -33.84
C ALA A 210 -9.12 4.34 -34.21
N SER A 211 -8.75 3.53 -33.22
CA SER A 211 -8.34 2.14 -33.41
C SER A 211 -9.30 1.09 -32.81
N LEU A 212 -10.14 1.46 -31.83
CA LEU A 212 -11.03 0.55 -31.08
C LEU A 212 -12.50 1.04 -30.96
N GLY A 213 -12.85 2.13 -31.63
CA GLY A 213 -14.17 2.74 -31.55
C GLY A 213 -14.49 3.64 -32.75
N THR A 214 -15.71 4.15 -32.75
CA THR A 214 -16.27 4.96 -33.84
C THR A 214 -16.68 6.35 -33.35
N PHE A 215 -16.69 7.31 -34.27
CA PHE A 215 -17.11 8.68 -34.00
C PHE A 215 -18.54 8.93 -34.47
N ASN A 216 -19.33 9.65 -33.67
CA ASN A 216 -20.66 10.11 -34.05
C ASN A 216 -20.89 11.55 -33.58
N VAL A 217 -21.86 12.24 -34.19
CA VAL A 217 -22.32 13.55 -33.70
C VAL A 217 -23.59 13.44 -32.85
N ALA A 218 -23.56 14.00 -31.63
CA ALA A 218 -24.73 14.08 -30.74
C ALA A 218 -25.71 15.19 -31.15
N ALA A 219 -25.23 16.19 -31.88
CA ALA A 219 -26.03 17.24 -32.51
C ALA A 219 -25.36 17.73 -33.79
N GLU A 220 -26.16 18.22 -34.73
CA GLU A 220 -25.74 18.75 -36.03
C GLU A 220 -25.74 20.29 -35.99
N VAL A 221 -24.69 20.92 -36.54
CA VAL A 221 -24.54 22.38 -36.62
C VAL A 221 -24.62 22.83 -38.07
N GLU A 222 -25.38 23.90 -38.34
CA GLU A 222 -25.54 24.42 -39.68
C GLU A 222 -24.22 24.96 -40.26
N GLY A 223 -23.98 24.69 -41.55
CA GLY A 223 -22.76 25.07 -42.24
C GLY A 223 -21.56 24.14 -42.01
N VAL A 224 -21.71 23.03 -41.28
CA VAL A 224 -20.65 22.01 -41.11
C VAL A 224 -20.99 20.74 -41.86
N LYS A 225 -20.04 20.25 -42.68
CA LYS A 225 -20.13 18.98 -43.40
C LYS A 225 -19.44 17.89 -42.61
N VAL A 226 -20.17 16.84 -42.25
CA VAL A 226 -19.66 15.64 -41.57
C VAL A 226 -19.54 14.49 -42.57
N ARG A 227 -18.43 13.74 -42.52
CA ARG A 227 -18.20 12.49 -43.26
C ARG A 227 -17.65 11.44 -42.30
N GLY A 228 -17.98 10.16 -42.51
CA GLY A 228 -17.55 9.08 -41.62
C GLY A 228 -18.30 9.03 -40.28
N ASP A 229 -19.55 9.51 -40.25
CA ASP A 229 -20.41 9.37 -39.06
C ASP A 229 -20.80 7.91 -38.83
N GLY A 230 -20.37 7.36 -37.68
CA GLY A 230 -20.48 5.94 -37.34
C GLY A 230 -19.26 5.11 -37.72
N GLU A 231 -18.22 5.72 -38.30
CA GLU A 231 -16.99 5.05 -38.72
C GLU A 231 -15.82 5.33 -37.77
N MET A 232 -14.70 4.61 -37.96
CA MET A 232 -13.45 4.81 -37.20
C MET A 232 -12.66 6.03 -37.68
N HIS A 233 -12.97 6.55 -38.88
CA HIS A 233 -12.43 7.77 -39.44
C HIS A 233 -13.56 8.76 -39.67
N MET A 234 -13.40 10.02 -39.25
CA MET A 234 -14.40 11.07 -39.43
C MET A 234 -13.73 12.36 -39.91
N THR A 235 -14.36 13.07 -40.85
CA THR A 235 -13.91 14.40 -41.31
C THR A 235 -15.04 15.40 -41.10
N LEU A 236 -14.70 16.53 -40.48
CA LEU A 236 -15.53 17.72 -40.33
C LEU A 236 -14.97 18.84 -41.20
N SER A 237 -15.80 19.57 -41.93
CA SER A 237 -15.35 20.75 -42.67
C SER A 237 -16.38 21.88 -42.71
N SER A 238 -15.92 23.12 -42.67
CA SER A 238 -16.78 24.32 -42.73
C SER A 238 -16.01 25.54 -43.23
N SER A 239 -16.69 26.50 -43.85
CA SER A 239 -16.16 27.84 -44.12
C SER A 239 -16.20 28.77 -42.89
N PHE A 240 -16.84 28.35 -41.79
CA PHE A 240 -17.01 29.16 -40.59
C PHE A 240 -16.40 28.46 -39.37
N LEU A 241 -15.25 28.96 -38.90
CA LEU A 241 -14.56 28.42 -37.72
C LEU A 241 -15.45 28.34 -36.46
N PRO A 242 -16.31 29.32 -36.14
CA PRO A 242 -17.22 29.21 -34.99
C PRO A 242 -18.21 28.05 -35.11
N SER A 243 -18.77 27.79 -36.30
CA SER A 243 -19.67 26.64 -36.53
C SER A 243 -18.92 25.32 -36.40
N LEU A 244 -17.68 25.23 -36.90
CA LEU A 244 -16.84 24.04 -36.74
C LEU A 244 -16.52 23.78 -35.26
N ASN A 245 -16.13 24.81 -34.50
CA ASN A 245 -15.89 24.71 -33.06
C ASN A 245 -17.14 24.34 -32.28
N ARG A 246 -18.31 24.84 -32.69
CA ARG A 246 -19.60 24.40 -32.15
C ARG A 246 -19.88 22.93 -32.45
N GLN A 247 -19.54 22.43 -33.64
CA GLN A 247 -19.73 21.03 -34.01
C GLN A 247 -18.79 20.09 -33.22
N LEU A 248 -17.54 20.53 -32.95
CA LEU A 248 -16.56 19.79 -32.16
C LEU A 248 -17.04 19.48 -30.73
N GLN A 249 -17.84 20.37 -30.12
CA GLN A 249 -18.46 20.16 -28.79
C GLN A 249 -19.42 18.96 -28.75
N PHE A 250 -19.92 18.50 -29.89
CA PHE A 250 -20.89 17.42 -30.00
C PHE A 250 -20.29 16.11 -30.55
N ILE A 251 -18.97 16.03 -30.70
CA ILE A 251 -18.29 14.81 -31.12
C ILE A 251 -18.32 13.79 -29.98
N THR A 252 -18.82 12.60 -30.32
CA THR A 252 -18.91 11.46 -29.43
C THR A 252 -17.99 10.34 -29.89
N TYR A 253 -17.44 9.62 -28.92
CA TYR A 253 -16.70 8.40 -29.12
C TYR A 253 -17.50 7.22 -28.57
N THR A 254 -17.68 6.17 -29.37
CA THR A 254 -18.28 4.90 -28.95
C THR A 254 -17.25 3.79 -29.06
N ASN A 255 -16.90 3.17 -27.92
CA ASN A 255 -16.08 1.96 -27.95
C ASN A 255 -16.88 0.78 -28.54
N THR A 256 -16.34 0.11 -29.56
CA THR A 256 -17.00 -1.03 -30.23
C THR A 256 -16.40 -2.38 -29.83
N LEU A 257 -15.14 -2.41 -29.36
CA LEU A 257 -14.48 -3.62 -28.87
C LEU A 257 -14.54 -3.72 -27.33
N PHE A 258 -15.20 -4.75 -26.80
CA PHE A 258 -15.16 -5.03 -25.36
C PHE A 258 -13.77 -5.47 -24.91
N HIS A 259 -13.16 -4.72 -24.00
CA HIS A 259 -12.01 -5.14 -23.22
C HIS A 259 -12.10 -4.54 -21.81
N PRO A 260 -11.83 -5.28 -20.71
CA PRO A 260 -12.10 -4.82 -19.35
C PRO A 260 -11.24 -3.64 -18.89
N SER A 261 -10.03 -3.51 -19.44
CA SER A 261 -9.12 -2.37 -19.22
C SER A 261 -8.12 -2.25 -20.37
N THR A 262 -8.45 -1.45 -21.39
CA THR A 262 -7.55 -1.05 -22.49
C THR A 262 -7.57 0.47 -22.65
N ALA A 263 -6.96 1.00 -23.70
CA ALA A 263 -7.18 2.35 -24.16
C ALA A 263 -7.15 2.43 -25.69
N ASP A 264 -7.91 3.37 -26.26
CA ASP A 264 -7.89 3.68 -27.69
C ASP A 264 -7.02 4.92 -27.93
N THR A 265 -6.23 4.89 -29.00
CA THR A 265 -5.46 6.05 -29.47
C THR A 265 -6.28 6.79 -30.51
N VAL A 266 -6.68 8.01 -30.18
CA VAL A 266 -7.35 8.93 -31.10
C VAL A 266 -6.34 9.89 -31.70
N GLN A 267 -6.36 9.96 -33.02
CA GLN A 267 -5.58 10.86 -33.85
C GLN A 267 -6.49 11.97 -34.38
N LEU A 268 -6.04 13.21 -34.22
CA LEU A 268 -6.74 14.43 -34.59
C LEU A 268 -5.84 15.26 -35.50
N GLU A 269 -6.33 15.69 -36.65
CA GLU A 269 -5.49 16.35 -37.67
C GLU A 269 -6.17 17.56 -38.32
N THR A 270 -5.36 18.54 -38.69
CA THR A 270 -5.73 19.71 -39.51
C THR A 270 -4.49 20.22 -40.23
N GLU A 271 -4.54 20.48 -41.55
CA GLU A 271 -3.54 21.28 -42.28
C GLU A 271 -2.07 21.03 -41.87
N GLY A 272 -1.61 19.79 -41.95
CA GLY A 272 -0.23 19.38 -41.61
C GLY A 272 0.11 19.27 -40.12
N HIS A 273 -0.84 19.58 -39.23
CA HIS A 273 -0.74 19.41 -37.78
C HIS A 273 -1.45 18.13 -37.35
N GLN A 274 -0.81 17.38 -36.45
CA GLN A 274 -1.31 16.12 -35.90
C GLN A 274 -1.24 16.18 -34.38
N ALA A 275 -2.29 15.69 -33.73
CA ALA A 275 -2.37 15.47 -32.30
C ALA A 275 -2.77 14.02 -32.03
N LEU A 276 -2.21 13.43 -30.97
CA LEU A 276 -2.54 12.09 -30.49
C LEU A 276 -2.97 12.19 -29.03
N PHE A 277 -4.08 11.55 -28.70
CA PHE A 277 -4.53 11.39 -27.32
C PHE A 277 -5.17 10.04 -27.07
N THR A 278 -5.42 9.72 -25.81
CA THR A 278 -5.80 8.38 -25.38
C THR A 278 -7.12 8.42 -24.62
N ILE A 279 -8.07 7.60 -25.04
CA ILE A 279 -9.33 7.35 -24.33
C ILE A 279 -9.18 6.05 -23.55
N LYS A 280 -9.17 6.11 -22.22
CA LYS A 280 -9.13 4.91 -21.36
C LYS A 280 -10.45 4.16 -21.49
N ILE A 281 -10.43 2.88 -21.87
CA ILE A 281 -11.60 2.00 -21.94
C ILE A 281 -11.54 1.03 -20.77
N ARG A 282 -12.23 1.31 -19.67
CA ARG A 282 -12.20 0.47 -18.47
C ARG A 282 -13.47 0.56 -17.64
N HIS A 283 -13.69 -0.43 -16.79
CA HIS A 283 -14.63 -0.29 -15.69
C HIS A 283 -13.97 0.47 -14.53
N GLY A 284 -14.61 1.54 -14.06
CA GLY A 284 -14.24 2.18 -12.80
C GLY A 284 -14.34 1.21 -11.62
N VAL A 285 -13.47 1.36 -10.62
CA VAL A 285 -13.34 0.43 -9.49
C VAL A 285 -14.64 0.37 -8.68
N THR A 286 -15.24 -0.82 -8.58
CA THR A 286 -16.43 -1.05 -7.75
C THR A 286 -16.09 -0.87 -6.26
N PRO A 287 -16.73 0.07 -5.54
CA PRO A 287 -16.36 0.38 -4.16
C PRO A 287 -16.79 -0.72 -3.18
N LYS A 288 -15.83 -1.23 -2.40
CA LYS A 288 -16.09 -2.04 -1.20
C LYS A 288 -16.26 -1.11 0.01
N LEU A 289 -17.51 -0.85 0.39
CA LEU A 289 -17.86 0.04 1.51
C LEU A 289 -18.21 -0.78 2.76
N TYR A 290 -17.70 -0.36 3.91
CA TYR A 290 -17.94 -1.02 5.20
C TYR A 290 -18.94 -0.23 6.05
N ASN A 291 -19.92 -0.92 6.63
CA ASN A 291 -20.89 -0.33 7.54
C ASN A 291 -20.45 -0.56 9.00
N THR A 292 -19.83 0.45 9.61
CA THR A 292 -19.06 0.31 10.86
C THR A 292 -19.83 0.72 12.12
N GLY A 293 -21.17 0.77 12.07
CA GLY A 293 -22.02 1.22 13.19
C GLY A 293 -22.37 2.71 13.12
N SER A 294 -22.84 3.28 14.23
CA SER A 294 -23.21 4.70 14.35
C SER A 294 -22.01 5.59 14.68
N ASP A 295 -21.98 6.81 14.16
CA ASP A 295 -21.01 7.88 14.49
C ASP A 295 -21.28 8.50 15.89
N THR A 296 -21.80 7.74 16.85
CA THR A 296 -22.31 8.28 18.13
C THR A 296 -21.21 8.78 19.06
N ASP A 297 -20.00 8.24 18.94
CA ASP A 297 -18.84 8.62 19.74
C ASP A 297 -17.71 9.13 18.83
N GLN A 298 -16.85 10.01 19.37
CA GLN A 298 -15.66 10.49 18.66
C GLN A 298 -14.54 9.44 18.54
N GLU A 299 -14.75 8.26 19.13
CA GLU A 299 -13.81 7.14 19.18
C GLU A 299 -14.26 6.01 18.26
N TYR A 300 -13.30 5.35 17.59
CA TYR A 300 -13.60 4.31 16.62
C TYR A 300 -14.17 3.04 17.29
N ASN A 301 -15.27 2.49 16.77
CA ASN A 301 -15.71 1.15 17.16
C ASN A 301 -14.75 0.08 16.59
N ILE A 302 -13.68 -0.21 17.34
CA ILE A 302 -12.62 -1.13 16.93
C ILE A 302 -13.17 -2.54 16.65
N SER A 303 -14.20 -3.00 17.37
CA SER A 303 -14.78 -4.34 17.17
C SER A 303 -15.55 -4.46 15.84
N ALA A 304 -16.06 -3.36 15.28
CA ALA A 304 -16.66 -3.34 13.94
C ALA A 304 -15.63 -3.11 12.82
N LEU A 305 -14.45 -2.59 13.15
CA LEU A 305 -13.42 -2.16 12.19
C LEU A 305 -12.26 -3.15 12.03
N VAL A 306 -11.90 -3.87 13.09
CA VAL A 306 -10.67 -4.67 13.16
C VAL A 306 -10.98 -6.09 13.61
N THR A 307 -10.45 -7.06 12.88
CA THR A 307 -10.28 -8.45 13.34
C THR A 307 -8.79 -8.72 13.53
N ILE A 308 -8.44 -9.41 14.61
CA ILE A 308 -7.07 -9.83 14.88
C ILE A 308 -6.88 -11.21 14.25
N ALA A 309 -5.90 -11.34 13.35
CA ALA A 309 -5.55 -12.59 12.70
C ALA A 309 -4.19 -13.08 13.24
N THR A 310 -4.14 -14.35 13.61
CA THR A 310 -2.90 -15.01 14.05
C THR A 310 -2.81 -16.44 13.54
N LYS A 311 -1.63 -17.03 13.66
CA LYS A 311 -1.34 -18.40 13.25
C LYS A 311 -0.48 -19.06 14.32
N THR A 312 -0.93 -20.21 14.83
CA THR A 312 -0.17 -21.01 15.80
C THR A 312 0.42 -22.29 15.20
N PHE A 313 1.31 -22.94 15.96
CA PHE A 313 1.81 -24.29 15.72
C PHE A 313 2.44 -24.83 17.00
N LEU A 314 1.81 -25.79 17.67
CA LEU A 314 2.31 -26.45 18.88
C LEU A 314 2.56 -25.53 20.10
N ARG A 315 2.14 -24.25 20.09
CA ARG A 315 2.42 -23.23 21.12
C ARG A 315 1.16 -22.71 21.84
N TYR A 316 0.28 -23.62 22.26
CA TYR A 316 -0.99 -23.25 22.89
C TYR A 316 -0.85 -22.42 24.18
N ASP A 317 0.26 -22.55 24.91
CA ASP A 317 0.55 -21.72 26.08
C ASP A 317 0.76 -20.25 25.67
N LYS A 318 1.56 -20.00 24.62
CA LYS A 318 1.78 -18.65 24.07
C LYS A 318 0.52 -18.08 23.44
N LEU A 319 -0.24 -18.90 22.71
CA LEU A 319 -1.51 -18.49 22.13
C LEU A 319 -2.53 -18.09 23.21
N GLN A 320 -2.58 -18.80 24.35
CA GLN A 320 -3.43 -18.41 25.47
C GLN A 320 -2.96 -17.09 26.10
N ASP A 321 -1.64 -16.92 26.34
CA ASP A 321 -1.08 -15.65 26.83
C ASP A 321 -1.47 -14.46 25.90
N LEU A 322 -1.43 -14.67 24.58
CA LEU A 322 -1.87 -13.70 23.57
C LEU A 322 -3.38 -13.42 23.72
N ILE A 323 -4.23 -14.44 23.72
CA ILE A 323 -5.70 -14.30 23.82
C ILE A 323 -6.10 -13.55 25.09
N ASP A 324 -5.54 -13.93 26.24
CA ASP A 324 -5.82 -13.31 27.53
C ASP A 324 -5.39 -11.83 27.55
N SER A 325 -4.22 -11.54 26.97
CA SER A 325 -3.73 -10.16 26.84
C SER A 325 -4.60 -9.32 25.89
N ILE A 326 -5.08 -9.89 24.77
CA ILE A 326 -6.03 -9.21 23.88
C ILE A 326 -7.34 -8.94 24.64
N ARG A 327 -7.92 -9.95 25.28
CA ARG A 327 -9.23 -9.84 25.96
C ARG A 327 -9.22 -8.82 27.10
N ARG A 328 -8.06 -8.57 27.73
CA ARG A 328 -7.87 -7.50 28.72
C ARG A 328 -8.06 -6.08 28.18
N PHE A 329 -7.75 -5.83 26.90
CA PHE A 329 -7.81 -4.49 26.30
C PHE A 329 -8.90 -4.36 25.21
N TYR A 330 -9.24 -5.47 24.55
CA TYR A 330 -10.16 -5.58 23.42
C TYR A 330 -11.09 -6.82 23.61
N PRO A 331 -12.00 -6.80 24.59
CA PRO A 331 -12.81 -7.96 24.96
C PRO A 331 -13.72 -8.46 23.83
N THR A 332 -14.18 -7.56 22.96
CA THR A 332 -15.18 -7.80 21.90
C THR A 332 -14.62 -7.87 20.48
N VAL A 333 -13.30 -7.76 20.30
CA VAL A 333 -12.66 -7.86 18.98
C VAL A 333 -12.53 -9.34 18.57
N THR A 334 -12.94 -9.69 17.36
CA THR A 334 -12.80 -11.05 16.83
C THR A 334 -11.33 -11.44 16.67
N ILE A 335 -10.99 -12.67 17.08
CA ILE A 335 -9.68 -13.29 16.90
C ILE A 335 -9.84 -14.49 15.98
N VAL A 336 -9.23 -14.45 14.80
CA VAL A 336 -9.15 -15.57 13.86
C VAL A 336 -7.81 -16.27 14.03
N ILE A 337 -7.84 -17.58 14.27
CA ILE A 337 -6.67 -18.40 14.56
C ILE A 337 -6.55 -19.50 13.50
N ALA A 338 -5.50 -19.45 12.68
CA ALA A 338 -5.12 -20.57 11.82
C ALA A 338 -4.15 -21.51 12.55
N ASP A 339 -4.41 -22.81 12.54
CA ASP A 339 -3.64 -23.81 13.30
C ASP A 339 -3.27 -25.01 12.44
N ASP A 340 -1.96 -25.19 12.14
CA ASP A 340 -1.42 -26.33 11.41
C ASP A 340 -0.67 -27.32 12.32
N SER A 341 -1.03 -27.38 13.61
CA SER A 341 -0.52 -28.36 14.57
C SER A 341 -0.87 -29.81 14.20
N GLU A 342 -0.03 -30.76 14.59
CA GLU A 342 -0.23 -32.20 14.28
C GLU A 342 -1.42 -32.81 15.03
N HIS A 343 -1.63 -32.35 16.27
CA HIS A 343 -2.74 -32.74 17.13
C HIS A 343 -3.38 -31.45 17.66
N PRO A 344 -4.28 -30.82 16.89
CA PRO A 344 -4.87 -29.55 17.26
C PRO A 344 -5.65 -29.64 18.58
N LYS A 345 -5.44 -28.68 19.48
CA LYS A 345 -6.28 -28.50 20.67
C LYS A 345 -7.37 -27.49 20.34
N ALA A 346 -8.63 -27.81 20.66
CA ALA A 346 -9.74 -26.87 20.46
C ALA A 346 -9.51 -25.59 21.28
N VAL A 347 -9.48 -24.44 20.61
CA VAL A 347 -9.44 -23.12 21.24
C VAL A 347 -10.83 -22.51 21.11
N SER A 348 -11.45 -22.17 22.24
CA SER A 348 -12.83 -21.66 22.27
C SER A 348 -12.98 -20.52 23.26
N GLY A 349 -13.94 -19.62 22.98
CA GLY A 349 -14.20 -18.44 23.78
C GLY A 349 -15.02 -17.40 23.01
N PRO A 350 -15.43 -16.30 23.65
CA PRO A 350 -16.18 -15.23 22.98
C PRO A 350 -15.32 -14.60 21.88
N TYR A 351 -15.92 -14.41 20.70
CA TYR A 351 -15.29 -13.83 19.50
C TYR A 351 -13.98 -14.51 19.09
N ILE A 352 -13.89 -15.85 19.23
CA ILE A 352 -12.78 -16.66 18.74
C ILE A 352 -13.27 -17.55 17.59
N GLU A 353 -12.56 -17.52 16.48
CA GLU A 353 -12.77 -18.40 15.33
C GLU A 353 -11.48 -19.21 15.08
N HIS A 354 -11.54 -20.52 15.34
CA HIS A 354 -10.37 -21.42 15.26
C HIS A 354 -10.49 -22.35 14.05
N TYR A 355 -9.54 -22.22 13.13
CA TYR A 355 -9.51 -22.94 11.85
C TYR A 355 -8.32 -23.90 11.79
N ILE A 356 -8.62 -25.19 11.70
CA ILE A 356 -7.62 -26.26 11.61
C ILE A 356 -7.16 -26.44 10.16
N MET A 357 -5.85 -26.58 9.98
CA MET A 357 -5.17 -26.81 8.71
C MET A 357 -4.53 -28.21 8.65
N PRO A 358 -4.20 -28.71 7.45
CA PRO A 358 -3.29 -29.85 7.29
C PRO A 358 -1.97 -29.60 8.02
N PHE A 359 -1.47 -30.62 8.72
CA PHE A 359 -0.27 -30.53 9.57
C PHE A 359 0.94 -29.88 8.87
N GLY A 360 1.51 -28.86 9.51
CA GLY A 360 2.76 -28.22 9.10
C GLY A 360 2.73 -27.59 7.71
N LYS A 361 1.54 -27.22 7.20
CA LYS A 361 1.29 -26.60 5.89
C LYS A 361 2.06 -25.29 5.70
N GLY A 362 2.39 -24.58 6.78
CA GLY A 362 3.34 -23.48 6.79
C GLY A 362 2.73 -22.12 7.06
N TRP A 363 3.62 -21.17 7.36
CA TRP A 363 3.27 -19.86 7.93
C TRP A 363 2.45 -19.01 6.95
N PHE A 364 2.90 -18.83 5.71
CA PHE A 364 2.18 -18.07 4.68
C PHE A 364 0.83 -18.70 4.27
N ALA A 365 0.71 -20.03 4.27
CA ALA A 365 -0.57 -20.68 4.03
C ALA A 365 -1.57 -20.38 5.17
N GLY A 366 -1.11 -20.38 6.43
CA GLY A 366 -1.95 -20.00 7.57
C GLY A 366 -2.30 -18.52 7.60
N ARG A 367 -1.43 -17.63 7.10
CA ARG A 367 -1.77 -16.21 6.89
C ARG A 367 -2.94 -16.06 5.93
N ASN A 368 -2.87 -16.69 4.76
CA ASN A 368 -3.95 -16.64 3.78
C ASN A 368 -5.27 -17.17 4.36
N LEU A 369 -5.23 -18.30 5.08
CA LEU A 369 -6.42 -18.85 5.72
C LEU A 369 -7.02 -17.84 6.70
N ALA A 370 -6.26 -17.38 7.70
CA ALA A 370 -6.79 -16.44 8.68
C ALA A 370 -7.33 -15.14 8.04
N VAL A 371 -6.59 -14.54 7.11
CA VAL A 371 -6.99 -13.30 6.42
C VAL A 371 -8.22 -13.50 5.50
N SER A 372 -8.43 -14.70 4.95
CA SER A 372 -9.62 -15.01 4.13
C SER A 372 -10.93 -15.08 4.92
N GLN A 373 -10.86 -15.30 6.24
CA GLN A 373 -12.04 -15.34 7.12
C GLN A 373 -12.38 -13.94 7.69
N VAL A 374 -11.48 -12.96 7.55
CA VAL A 374 -11.72 -11.60 8.03
C VAL A 374 -12.77 -10.89 7.18
N THR A 375 -13.86 -10.46 7.84
CA THR A 375 -14.96 -9.70 7.24
C THR A 375 -14.93 -8.20 7.54
N THR A 376 -14.12 -7.75 8.50
CA THR A 376 -13.96 -6.35 8.89
C THR A 376 -13.13 -5.54 7.89
N LYS A 377 -13.20 -4.20 7.99
CA LYS A 377 -12.47 -3.24 7.14
C LYS A 377 -10.95 -3.43 7.20
N TYR A 378 -10.45 -3.73 8.39
CA TYR A 378 -9.04 -3.93 8.68
C TYR A 378 -8.79 -5.30 9.32
N VAL A 379 -7.61 -5.84 9.02
CA VAL A 379 -7.01 -6.99 9.71
C VAL A 379 -5.75 -6.54 10.44
N LEU A 380 -5.62 -6.93 11.70
CA LEU A 380 -4.37 -6.80 12.46
C LEU A 380 -3.64 -8.15 12.43
N TRP A 381 -2.44 -8.20 11.85
CA TRP A 381 -1.59 -9.39 11.99
C TRP A 381 -0.81 -9.36 13.31
N VAL A 382 -0.85 -10.47 14.04
CA VAL A 382 -0.02 -10.72 15.23
C VAL A 382 0.54 -12.14 15.22
N ASP A 383 1.76 -12.33 15.70
CA ASP A 383 2.32 -13.66 15.94
C ASP A 383 1.82 -14.20 17.30
N ASP A 384 1.71 -15.53 17.45
CA ASP A 384 1.07 -16.21 18.59
C ASP A 384 1.85 -16.15 19.91
N ASP A 385 2.96 -15.41 19.95
CA ASP A 385 3.79 -15.14 21.13
C ASP A 385 3.91 -13.64 21.45
N PHE A 386 3.02 -12.81 20.91
CA PHE A 386 2.87 -11.40 21.28
C PHE A 386 1.97 -11.21 22.52
N ILE A 387 2.19 -10.12 23.25
CA ILE A 387 1.47 -9.77 24.48
C ILE A 387 1.00 -8.31 24.37
N PHE A 388 -0.31 -8.11 24.42
CA PHE A 388 -0.93 -6.78 24.40
C PHE A 388 -0.72 -6.06 25.73
N THR A 389 -0.52 -4.75 25.65
CA THR A 389 -0.30 -3.87 26.80
C THR A 389 -1.09 -2.58 26.64
N ALA A 390 -1.05 -1.70 27.65
CA ALA A 390 -1.63 -0.36 27.55
C ALA A 390 -1.07 0.49 26.38
N ASN A 391 0.10 0.13 25.83
CA ASN A 391 0.72 0.78 24.67
C ASN A 391 0.25 0.21 23.31
N THR A 392 -0.51 -0.89 23.31
CA THR A 392 -0.96 -1.60 22.10
C THR A 392 -2.30 -1.01 21.63
N LYS A 393 -2.29 0.29 21.31
CA LYS A 393 -3.47 1.08 20.94
C LYS A 393 -3.84 0.97 19.47
N LEU A 394 -4.85 0.14 19.16
CA LEU A 394 -5.34 -0.10 17.80
C LEU A 394 -6.01 1.13 17.19
N GLU A 395 -6.61 1.99 18.02
CA GLU A 395 -7.28 3.24 17.64
C GLU A 395 -6.31 4.18 16.91
N LYS A 396 -5.04 4.20 17.33
CA LYS A 396 -3.99 4.98 16.68
C LYS A 396 -3.70 4.48 15.26
N LEU A 397 -3.61 3.16 15.06
CA LEU A 397 -3.36 2.57 13.74
C LEU A 397 -4.56 2.78 12.81
N VAL A 398 -5.79 2.60 13.31
CA VAL A 398 -7.03 2.91 12.58
C VAL A 398 -7.08 4.39 12.19
N ASN A 399 -6.76 5.30 13.12
CA ASN A 399 -6.73 6.75 12.88
C ASN A 399 -5.75 7.14 11.76
N VAL A 400 -4.62 6.43 11.61
CA VAL A 400 -3.71 6.61 10.46
C VAL A 400 -4.40 6.16 9.17
N LEU A 401 -4.92 4.94 9.10
CA LEU A 401 -5.50 4.38 7.87
C LEU A 401 -6.81 5.05 7.42
N GLU A 402 -7.58 5.66 8.33
CA GLU A 402 -8.78 6.43 8.00
C GLU A 402 -8.46 7.86 7.54
N LYS A 403 -7.28 8.41 7.91
CA LYS A 403 -6.88 9.79 7.58
C LYS A 403 -5.73 9.88 6.58
N THR A 404 -5.37 8.79 5.92
CA THR A 404 -4.29 8.74 4.91
C THR A 404 -4.69 7.86 3.71
N THR A 405 -3.86 7.83 2.68
CA THR A 405 -3.98 6.88 1.56
C THR A 405 -3.24 5.56 1.81
N LEU A 406 -2.78 5.31 3.04
CA LEU A 406 -2.07 4.07 3.38
C LEU A 406 -3.03 2.87 3.36
N ASP A 407 -2.52 1.76 2.84
CA ASP A 407 -3.19 0.46 2.86
C ASP A 407 -2.78 -0.38 4.07
N LEU A 408 -1.59 -0.12 4.65
CA LEU A 408 -1.03 -0.87 5.78
C LEU A 408 -0.17 0.04 6.67
N VAL A 409 -0.24 -0.16 7.99
CA VAL A 409 0.58 0.52 8.99
C VAL A 409 1.12 -0.47 10.03
N GLY A 410 2.46 -0.56 10.13
CA GLY A 410 3.15 -1.34 11.16
C GLY A 410 3.30 -0.58 12.48
N GLY A 411 3.27 -1.30 13.60
CA GLY A 411 3.69 -0.78 14.91
C GLY A 411 5.14 -1.12 15.23
N ALA A 412 5.48 -1.15 16.53
CA ALA A 412 6.73 -1.70 17.04
C ALA A 412 6.48 -2.93 17.92
N VAL A 413 7.46 -3.84 17.96
CA VAL A 413 7.49 -4.96 18.92
C VAL A 413 8.61 -4.72 19.91
N ARG A 414 8.32 -4.93 21.20
CA ARG A 414 9.28 -4.85 22.30
C ARG A 414 9.65 -6.24 22.81
N GLU A 415 10.92 -6.61 22.71
CA GLU A 415 11.43 -7.86 23.27
C GLU A 415 11.51 -7.80 24.81
N ALA A 416 11.59 -8.97 25.45
CA ALA A 416 11.71 -9.09 26.90
C ALA A 416 12.97 -8.42 27.48
N THR A 417 13.99 -8.16 26.66
CA THR A 417 15.19 -7.37 27.02
C THR A 417 14.91 -5.87 27.13
N GLY A 418 13.71 -5.40 26.73
CA GLY A 418 13.34 -4.00 26.63
C GLY A 418 13.65 -3.37 25.27
N TYR A 419 14.46 -4.03 24.42
CA TYR A 419 14.73 -3.58 23.07
C TYR A 419 13.43 -3.48 22.25
N THR A 420 13.22 -2.36 21.56
CA THR A 420 11.99 -2.10 20.79
C THR A 420 12.34 -1.86 19.32
N ALA A 421 11.67 -2.57 18.40
CA ALA A 421 12.00 -2.58 16.99
C ALA A 421 10.76 -2.44 16.09
N THR A 422 10.91 -1.68 15.00
CA THR A 422 9.89 -1.48 13.95
C THR A 422 10.23 -2.16 12.62
N TYR A 423 11.50 -2.49 12.40
CA TYR A 423 12.03 -3.11 11.18
C TYR A 423 11.59 -2.42 9.87
N ARG A 424 11.61 -1.08 9.88
CA ARG A 424 11.38 -0.23 8.70
C ARG A 424 12.38 -0.56 7.59
N GLN A 425 11.87 -0.89 6.40
CA GLN A 425 12.65 -1.20 5.22
C GLN A 425 12.32 -0.25 4.06
N THR A 426 13.32 0.06 3.25
CA THR A 426 13.13 0.64 1.91
C THR A 426 13.57 -0.35 0.85
N ILE A 427 12.80 -0.47 -0.23
CA ILE A 427 13.03 -1.37 -1.35
C ILE A 427 13.15 -0.52 -2.62
N SER A 428 14.15 -0.81 -3.46
CA SER A 428 14.25 -0.24 -4.80
C SER A 428 14.57 -1.33 -5.81
N ILE A 429 14.01 -1.22 -7.01
CA ILE A 429 14.28 -2.10 -8.14
C ILE A 429 15.04 -1.27 -9.19
N GLU A 430 16.16 -1.80 -9.65
CA GLU A 430 16.91 -1.30 -10.80
C GLU A 430 16.55 -2.18 -12.01
N ALA A 431 16.09 -1.55 -13.10
CA ALA A 431 15.67 -2.27 -14.30
C ALA A 431 16.90 -2.89 -14.98
N GLY A 432 16.81 -4.17 -15.33
CA GLY A 432 17.86 -4.86 -16.08
C GLY A 432 17.43 -5.21 -17.51
N GLU A 433 18.31 -5.95 -18.19
CA GLU A 433 18.12 -6.38 -19.58
C GLU A 433 17.36 -7.72 -19.64
N GLU A 434 17.77 -8.67 -20.48
CA GLU A 434 17.04 -9.93 -20.74
C GLU A 434 16.93 -10.84 -19.50
N ASP A 435 17.96 -10.88 -18.64
CA ASP A 435 18.05 -11.77 -17.48
C ASP A 435 17.16 -11.36 -16.29
N GLY A 436 16.67 -10.11 -16.24
CA GLY A 436 15.80 -9.62 -15.17
C GLY A 436 16.32 -8.40 -14.42
N ASP A 437 15.58 -8.00 -13.38
CA ASP A 437 15.84 -6.77 -12.63
C ASP A 437 16.70 -7.01 -11.37
N CYS A 438 17.19 -5.94 -10.77
CA CYS A 438 18.03 -5.95 -9.57
C CYS A 438 17.29 -5.40 -8.34
N LEU A 439 17.13 -6.23 -7.31
CA LEU A 439 16.41 -5.89 -6.09
C LEU A 439 17.38 -5.39 -5.00
N HIS A 440 17.10 -4.21 -4.43
CA HIS A 440 17.88 -3.65 -3.33
C HIS A 440 17.01 -3.43 -2.10
N MET A 441 17.37 -4.05 -0.97
CA MET A 441 16.67 -3.89 0.31
C MET A 441 17.56 -3.20 1.34
N ARG A 442 17.12 -2.08 1.90
CA ARG A 442 17.89 -1.32 2.89
C ARG A 442 17.05 -1.08 4.15
N ARG A 443 17.67 -0.98 5.32
CA ARG A 443 16.99 -0.47 6.53
C ARG A 443 16.82 1.04 6.42
N GLY A 444 15.64 1.52 6.79
CA GLY A 444 15.32 2.94 6.70
C GLY A 444 13.85 3.17 6.38
N PHE A 445 13.53 4.43 6.11
CA PHE A 445 12.20 4.90 5.73
C PHE A 445 12.36 6.11 4.79
N HIS A 446 11.30 6.47 4.08
CA HIS A 446 11.33 7.53 3.07
C HIS A 446 11.17 8.92 3.69
N HIS A 447 10.05 9.16 4.39
CA HIS A 447 9.69 10.46 4.94
C HIS A 447 8.68 10.36 6.10
N ILE A 448 8.51 11.44 6.86
CA ILE A 448 7.52 11.53 7.95
C ILE A 448 6.13 11.83 7.37
N ILE A 449 5.10 11.30 8.02
CA ILE A 449 3.70 11.51 7.63
C ILE A 449 3.16 12.79 8.30
N GLN A 450 2.65 13.73 7.50
CA GLN A 450 2.06 14.97 8.03
C GLN A 450 0.86 14.68 8.93
N GLY A 451 0.84 15.32 10.11
CA GLY A 451 -0.17 15.07 11.15
C GLY A 451 0.09 13.82 12.02
N PHE A 452 1.06 12.97 11.64
CA PHE A 452 1.41 11.75 12.36
C PHE A 452 2.94 11.66 12.57
N PRO A 453 3.55 12.52 13.41
CA PRO A 453 5.01 12.67 13.51
C PRO A 453 5.76 11.43 14.06
N ARG A 454 5.04 10.47 14.66
CA ARG A 454 5.57 9.17 15.11
C ARG A 454 5.53 8.09 14.02
N CYS A 455 4.99 8.43 12.85
CA CYS A 455 4.76 7.52 11.73
C CYS A 455 5.49 7.99 10.47
N VAL A 456 6.04 7.02 9.73
CA VAL A 456 6.84 7.25 8.50
C VAL A 456 6.38 6.35 7.37
N VAL A 457 6.59 6.76 6.12
CA VAL A 457 6.37 5.90 4.94
C VAL A 457 7.59 5.01 4.70
N THR A 458 7.36 3.74 4.42
CA THR A 458 8.37 2.67 4.33
C THR A 458 7.81 1.57 3.43
N ASP A 459 8.65 0.72 2.84
CA ASP A 459 8.18 -0.34 1.92
C ASP A 459 7.95 -1.69 2.61
N GLY A 460 8.44 -1.87 3.84
CA GLY A 460 8.23 -3.07 4.65
C GLY A 460 8.33 -2.81 6.15
N VAL A 461 7.61 -3.61 6.92
CA VAL A 461 7.48 -3.48 8.39
C VAL A 461 7.60 -4.81 9.12
N ILE A 462 7.81 -4.74 10.43
CA ILE A 462 7.68 -5.86 11.36
C ILE A 462 6.31 -6.56 11.29
N ASN A 463 6.25 -7.82 11.72
CA ASN A 463 5.04 -8.67 11.77
C ASN A 463 4.03 -8.27 12.86
N PHE A 464 3.90 -6.98 13.13
CA PHE A 464 2.84 -6.36 13.91
C PHE A 464 2.31 -5.19 13.10
N PHE A 465 1.23 -5.41 12.33
CA PHE A 465 0.68 -4.40 11.43
C PHE A 465 -0.84 -4.49 11.31
N LEU A 466 -1.48 -3.32 11.15
CA LEU A 466 -2.87 -3.19 10.75
C LEU A 466 -2.92 -2.90 9.26
N ALA A 467 -3.79 -3.57 8.51
CA ALA A 467 -3.91 -3.40 7.06
C ALA A 467 -5.36 -3.48 6.59
N ARG A 468 -5.65 -2.85 5.46
CA ARG A 468 -6.95 -2.98 4.77
C ARG A 468 -7.12 -4.41 4.29
N THR A 469 -8.22 -5.06 4.70
CA THR A 469 -8.42 -6.50 4.50
C THR A 469 -8.39 -6.89 3.02
N ASP A 470 -9.05 -6.09 2.17
CA ASP A 470 -9.10 -6.29 0.72
C ASP A 470 -7.71 -6.20 0.05
N LYS A 471 -6.83 -5.33 0.54
CA LYS A 471 -5.46 -5.15 0.03
C LYS A 471 -4.53 -6.29 0.41
N VAL A 472 -4.60 -6.80 1.64
CA VAL A 472 -3.82 -7.99 2.04
C VAL A 472 -4.30 -9.22 1.26
N GLN A 473 -5.61 -9.36 1.05
CA GLN A 473 -6.19 -10.42 0.22
C GLN A 473 -5.78 -10.31 -1.26
N GLN A 474 -5.64 -9.08 -1.80
CA GLN A 474 -5.22 -8.86 -3.18
C GLN A 474 -3.78 -9.27 -3.44
N VAL A 475 -2.85 -8.99 -2.52
CA VAL A 475 -1.44 -9.37 -2.65
C VAL A 475 -1.22 -10.84 -2.31
N GLY A 476 -1.79 -11.31 -1.19
CA GLY A 476 -1.66 -12.67 -0.71
C GLY A 476 -0.24 -13.05 -0.25
N PHE A 477 -0.12 -14.19 0.44
CA PHE A 477 1.15 -14.72 0.93
C PHE A 477 1.51 -16.01 0.18
N ASP A 478 2.67 -16.09 -0.49
CA ASP A 478 3.01 -17.22 -1.37
C ASP A 478 3.24 -18.54 -0.59
N PRO A 479 2.32 -19.53 -0.65
CA PRO A 479 2.42 -20.73 0.19
C PRO A 479 3.62 -21.62 -0.14
N ARG A 480 4.31 -21.41 -1.29
CA ARG A 480 5.55 -22.13 -1.63
C ARG A 480 6.69 -21.80 -0.67
N LEU A 481 6.65 -20.66 0.01
CA LEU A 481 7.60 -20.28 1.06
C LEU A 481 7.28 -20.88 2.44
N ALA A 482 6.40 -21.88 2.52
CA ALA A 482 5.84 -22.55 3.71
C ALA A 482 6.63 -22.39 5.04
N ARG A 483 7.89 -22.83 5.08
CA ARG A 483 8.80 -22.72 6.25
C ARG A 483 9.96 -21.75 6.05
N VAL A 484 10.20 -21.31 4.80
CA VAL A 484 11.33 -20.46 4.39
C VAL A 484 11.04 -18.97 4.58
N ALA A 485 9.78 -18.54 4.50
CA ALA A 485 9.35 -17.16 4.76
C ALA A 485 9.73 -16.64 6.17
N HIS A 486 10.03 -17.56 7.10
CA HIS A 486 10.46 -17.28 8.48
C HIS A 486 12.00 -17.32 8.66
N LEU A 487 12.78 -17.59 7.60
CA LEU A 487 14.23 -17.74 7.63
C LEU A 487 14.95 -16.50 7.09
N ALA A 488 15.27 -15.57 7.99
CA ALA A 488 16.34 -14.60 7.78
C ALA A 488 17.66 -15.21 8.26
N ARG A 489 18.51 -15.72 7.35
CA ARG A 489 19.87 -16.18 7.68
C ARG A 489 20.92 -15.28 7.07
N THR A 490 21.48 -14.38 7.89
CA THR A 490 22.83 -13.86 7.66
C THR A 490 23.83 -15.03 7.75
N LYS A 491 24.68 -15.22 6.74
CA LYS A 491 25.83 -16.13 6.86
C LYS A 491 26.87 -15.45 7.75
N GLY A 492 27.17 -16.03 8.90
CA GLY A 492 28.24 -15.57 9.80
C GLY A 492 28.05 -16.11 11.21
N VAL A 493 29.16 -16.53 11.85
CA VAL A 493 29.23 -17.08 13.22
C VAL A 493 28.80 -18.55 13.39
N ARG A 494 29.51 -19.47 12.71
CA ARG A 494 29.60 -20.89 13.13
C ARG A 494 30.87 -21.64 12.68
N GLN A 495 32.00 -20.93 12.55
CA GLN A 495 33.27 -21.53 12.14
C GLN A 495 34.50 -21.10 12.97
N TRP A 496 34.30 -20.31 14.03
CA TRP A 496 35.35 -19.98 14.99
C TRP A 496 34.77 -19.96 16.40
N LEU A 497 35.07 -21.02 17.17
CA LEU A 497 35.27 -21.05 18.62
C LEU A 497 35.41 -22.54 19.05
N PRO A 498 36.60 -22.99 19.50
CA PRO A 498 36.75 -24.22 20.26
C PRO A 498 36.10 -24.08 21.65
N GLU A 499 35.93 -25.19 22.35
CA GLU A 499 35.40 -25.24 23.72
C GLU A 499 36.35 -24.57 24.73
N ALA A 500 36.07 -23.34 25.16
CA ALA A 500 36.48 -22.76 26.46
C ALA A 500 35.97 -21.31 26.64
N VAL A 501 36.09 -20.82 27.89
CA VAL A 501 35.94 -19.41 28.33
C VAL A 501 34.49 -18.90 28.44
N VAL A 502 33.87 -19.28 29.57
CA VAL A 502 32.88 -18.43 30.26
C VAL A 502 33.63 -17.58 31.27
N LEU A 503 33.74 -16.26 31.05
CA LEU A 503 33.70 -15.16 32.05
C LEU A 503 34.22 -13.82 31.47
N GLU A 504 33.63 -12.73 31.97
CA GLU A 504 34.16 -11.35 31.98
C GLU A 504 34.80 -10.76 30.70
N ARG A 505 33.96 -10.32 29.76
CA ARG A 505 33.97 -8.96 29.15
C ARG A 505 32.76 -8.80 28.23
N GLY A 506 32.32 -7.56 28.02
CA GLY A 506 31.12 -7.23 27.25
C GLY A 506 31.20 -7.62 25.78
N PHE A 507 30.87 -8.87 25.46
CA PHE A 507 30.65 -9.33 24.09
C PHE A 507 29.27 -8.88 23.62
N ARG A 508 29.23 -8.02 22.60
CA ARG A 508 27.99 -7.67 21.89
C ARG A 508 27.55 -8.90 21.10
N TRP A 509 26.45 -9.52 21.54
CA TRP A 509 25.81 -10.61 20.81
C TRP A 509 25.06 -10.05 19.59
N ASP A 510 25.71 -10.02 18.42
CA ASP A 510 25.05 -9.75 17.13
C ASP A 510 24.20 -10.96 16.65
N GLY A 511 23.56 -11.67 17.59
CA GLY A 511 22.52 -12.68 17.34
C GLY A 511 21.09 -12.10 17.32
N GLU A 512 20.92 -10.84 17.71
CA GLU A 512 19.63 -10.15 17.96
C GLU A 512 18.86 -9.73 16.67
N LEU A 513 19.05 -10.45 15.55
CA LEU A 513 18.45 -10.14 14.25
C LEU A 513 17.69 -11.30 13.58
N ALA A 514 17.81 -12.52 14.08
CA ALA A 514 17.34 -13.73 13.40
C ALA A 514 15.81 -14.02 13.49
N ALA A 515 15.04 -13.18 14.19
CA ALA A 515 13.68 -13.53 14.62
C ALA A 515 12.54 -12.68 14.05
N VAL A 516 12.81 -11.58 13.32
CA VAL A 516 11.80 -10.50 13.17
C VAL A 516 11.54 -10.07 11.71
N LEU A 517 12.46 -10.34 10.78
CA LEU A 517 12.36 -10.02 9.36
C LEU A 517 11.67 -11.11 8.55
N LEU A 518 10.43 -11.42 8.93
CA LEU A 518 9.67 -12.52 8.36
C LEU A 518 8.69 -11.98 7.32
N GLY A 519 8.63 -12.60 6.14
CA GLY A 519 7.66 -12.26 5.10
C GLY A 519 7.96 -11.02 4.26
N ARG A 520 9.23 -10.74 3.96
CA ARG A 520 9.65 -9.69 3.00
C ARG A 520 9.02 -9.86 1.62
N GLU A 521 8.77 -11.10 1.25
CA GLU A 521 8.26 -11.51 -0.05
C GLU A 521 6.85 -10.96 -0.29
N PHE A 522 6.02 -10.84 0.76
CA PHE A 522 4.73 -10.14 0.70
C PHE A 522 4.88 -8.67 0.33
N PHE A 523 5.88 -7.98 0.89
CA PHE A 523 6.13 -6.57 0.59
C PHE A 523 6.73 -6.38 -0.81
N ILE A 524 7.54 -7.33 -1.28
CA ILE A 524 8.07 -7.37 -2.66
C ILE A 524 6.93 -7.61 -3.67
N ASP A 525 6.07 -8.60 -3.42
CA ASP A 525 4.89 -8.89 -4.25
C ASP A 525 3.84 -7.76 -4.20
N GLY A 526 3.85 -6.95 -3.13
CA GLY A 526 2.97 -5.79 -2.94
C GLY A 526 3.49 -4.46 -3.51
N LEU A 527 4.70 -4.42 -4.09
CA LEU A 527 5.25 -3.19 -4.67
C LEU A 527 4.33 -2.62 -5.76
N GLY A 528 4.16 -1.31 -5.76
CA GLY A 528 3.22 -0.61 -6.65
C GLY A 528 1.72 -0.82 -6.33
N SER A 529 1.37 -1.76 -5.44
CA SER A 529 -0.03 -2.08 -5.08
C SER A 529 -0.40 -1.72 -3.63
N LEU A 530 0.58 -1.65 -2.73
CA LEU A 530 0.43 -1.27 -1.32
C LEU A 530 1.13 0.05 -1.02
N HIS A 531 0.45 0.96 -0.33
CA HIS A 531 1.08 2.13 0.30
C HIS A 531 1.27 1.86 1.81
N VAL A 532 2.53 1.78 2.27
CA VAL A 532 2.90 1.23 3.59
C VAL A 532 3.50 2.29 4.53
N GLY A 533 3.08 2.26 5.80
CA GLY A 533 3.60 3.12 6.86
C GLY A 533 4.06 2.36 8.10
N SER A 534 4.80 3.03 9.00
CA SER A 534 5.26 2.47 10.27
C SER A 534 5.28 3.51 11.39
N CYS A 535 4.53 3.25 12.46
CA CYS A 535 4.52 4.03 13.70
C CYS A 535 5.35 3.35 14.80
N ASP A 536 6.04 4.13 15.63
CA ASP A 536 6.87 3.62 16.74
C ASP A 536 6.28 3.89 18.14
N ASP A 537 5.07 4.46 18.20
CA ASP A 537 4.34 4.80 19.43
C ASP A 537 3.10 3.92 19.69
N VAL A 538 2.93 2.86 18.89
CA VAL A 538 2.02 1.73 19.13
C VAL A 538 2.88 0.48 19.28
N ILE A 539 2.89 -0.09 20.48
CA ILE A 539 3.89 -1.10 20.86
C ILE A 539 3.18 -2.34 21.41
N VAL A 540 3.52 -3.51 20.87
CA VAL A 540 3.18 -4.82 21.44
C VAL A 540 4.42 -5.44 22.08
N ASN A 541 4.26 -6.17 23.18
CA ASN A 541 5.38 -6.89 23.79
C ASN A 541 5.54 -8.27 23.14
N HIS A 542 6.73 -8.84 23.22
CA HIS A 542 7.04 -10.20 22.80
C HIS A 542 7.29 -11.08 24.03
N ALA A 543 6.68 -12.27 24.07
CA ALA A 543 6.97 -13.26 25.11
C ALA A 543 8.45 -13.68 25.08
N THR A 544 9.01 -13.95 26.26
CA THR A 544 10.45 -14.23 26.45
C THR A 544 10.89 -15.50 25.73
N LYS A 545 11.81 -15.37 24.76
CA LYS A 545 12.47 -16.49 24.06
C LYS A 545 13.56 -17.17 24.89
N ILE A 546 14.04 -16.50 25.93
CA ILE A 546 15.08 -16.99 26.84
C ILE A 546 14.46 -17.99 27.83
N LYS A 547 14.55 -19.29 27.51
CA LYS A 547 14.31 -20.40 28.44
C LYS A 547 15.64 -21.10 28.75
N LEU A 548 15.93 -21.33 30.04
CA LEU A 548 17.06 -22.17 30.46
C LEU A 548 16.89 -23.60 29.91
N PRO A 549 17.98 -24.37 29.66
CA PRO A 549 17.91 -25.69 29.02
C PRO A 549 16.97 -26.68 29.73
N TRP A 550 16.93 -26.61 31.06
CA TRP A 550 16.12 -27.44 31.95
C TRP A 550 14.62 -27.07 31.98
N GLY A 551 14.22 -25.94 31.37
CA GLY A 551 12.85 -25.42 31.36
C GLY A 551 12.13 -25.50 30.01
N GLN A 552 12.67 -26.22 29.03
CA GLN A 552 12.06 -26.38 27.71
C GLN A 552 11.14 -27.62 27.68
N SER A 553 9.87 -27.41 27.32
CA SER A 553 8.91 -28.51 27.11
C SER A 553 9.23 -29.32 25.85
N GLU A 554 8.72 -30.55 25.75
CA GLU A 554 8.85 -31.34 24.51
C GLU A 554 8.17 -30.65 23.30
N SER A 555 7.10 -29.89 23.54
CA SER A 555 6.49 -28.99 22.54
C SER A 555 7.44 -27.88 22.09
N ASP A 556 8.18 -27.23 22.99
CA ASP A 556 9.20 -26.22 22.63
C ASP A 556 10.30 -26.85 21.76
N LYS A 557 10.81 -28.03 22.16
CA LYS A 557 11.85 -28.75 21.43
C LYS A 557 11.37 -29.20 20.05
N LYS A 558 10.12 -29.68 19.93
CA LYS A 558 9.50 -30.05 18.67
C LYS A 558 9.32 -28.82 17.77
N TYR A 559 8.74 -27.73 18.29
CA TYR A 559 8.60 -26.46 17.60
C TYR A 559 9.95 -25.95 17.06
N ALA A 560 11.00 -25.95 17.90
CA ALA A 560 12.33 -25.48 17.52
C ALA A 560 12.91 -26.23 16.31
N LYS A 561 12.71 -27.55 16.22
CA LYS A 561 13.12 -28.36 15.05
C LYS A 561 12.41 -27.96 13.75
N PHE A 562 11.14 -27.60 13.81
CA PHE A 562 10.38 -27.12 12.65
C PHE A 562 10.71 -25.66 12.29
N ARG A 563 10.97 -24.82 13.29
CA ARG A 563 11.29 -23.40 13.16
C ARG A 563 12.71 -23.15 12.64
N TYR A 564 13.67 -23.96 13.08
CA TYR A 564 15.08 -23.91 12.71
C TYR A 564 15.54 -25.28 12.18
N PRO A 565 15.10 -25.68 10.96
CA PRO A 565 15.59 -26.91 10.35
C PRO A 565 17.12 -26.86 10.17
N PRO A 566 17.79 -28.02 10.08
CA PRO A 566 19.20 -28.09 9.70
C PRO A 566 19.48 -27.30 8.42
N ALA A 567 20.67 -26.73 8.32
CA ALA A 567 21.02 -25.82 7.23
C ALA A 567 21.15 -26.53 5.87
N SER A 568 20.03 -26.75 5.17
CA SER A 568 20.05 -27.17 3.77
C SER A 568 20.23 -25.98 2.82
N SER A 569 20.83 -26.27 1.67
CA SER A 569 20.85 -25.39 0.49
C SER A 569 19.46 -24.94 0.05
N ASP A 570 18.48 -25.82 0.27
CA ASP A 570 17.21 -25.83 -0.42
C ASP A 570 16.33 -24.65 0.00
N ALA A 571 16.41 -24.20 1.26
CA ALA A 571 15.66 -23.04 1.71
C ALA A 571 16.05 -21.76 0.95
N THR A 572 17.36 -21.46 0.87
CA THR A 572 17.86 -20.31 0.11
C THR A 572 17.64 -20.51 -1.38
N HIS A 573 17.80 -21.73 -1.89
CA HIS A 573 17.55 -22.06 -3.30
C HIS A 573 16.07 -21.85 -3.68
N THR A 574 15.11 -22.29 -2.86
CA THR A 574 13.67 -22.06 -3.06
C THR A 574 13.36 -20.57 -3.04
N LYS A 575 13.88 -19.80 -2.06
CA LYS A 575 13.63 -18.36 -2.00
C LYS A 575 14.23 -17.61 -3.20
N ASN A 576 15.48 -17.87 -3.54
CA ASN A 576 16.15 -17.20 -4.65
C ASN A 576 15.55 -17.63 -6.00
N GLY A 577 15.24 -18.91 -6.18
CA GLY A 577 14.56 -19.41 -7.38
C GLY A 577 13.15 -18.84 -7.56
N LEU A 578 12.44 -18.56 -6.45
CA LEU A 578 11.17 -17.82 -6.50
C LEU A 578 11.40 -16.37 -6.92
N LEU A 579 12.31 -15.62 -6.30
CA LEU A 579 12.60 -14.23 -6.71
C LEU A 579 13.06 -14.15 -8.17
N TYR A 580 13.89 -15.10 -8.61
CA TYR A 580 14.37 -15.22 -9.98
C TYR A 580 13.23 -15.48 -10.97
N PHE A 581 12.41 -16.51 -10.75
CA PHE A 581 11.40 -16.91 -11.72
C PHE A 581 10.08 -16.14 -11.59
N LYS A 582 9.56 -15.94 -10.37
CA LYS A 582 8.26 -15.30 -10.11
C LYS A 582 8.32 -13.79 -10.33
N ASN A 583 9.38 -13.15 -9.83
CA ASN A 583 9.52 -11.70 -9.81
C ASN A 583 10.54 -11.19 -10.85
N ARG A 584 11.11 -12.09 -11.68
CA ARG A 584 12.10 -11.78 -12.72
C ARG A 584 13.31 -11.00 -12.19
N PHE A 585 13.85 -11.38 -11.02
CA PHE A 585 15.05 -10.74 -10.45
C PHE A 585 16.33 -11.54 -10.70
N GLN A 586 17.30 -10.94 -11.38
CA GLN A 586 18.64 -11.51 -11.53
C GLN A 586 19.54 -11.29 -10.31
N CYS A 587 19.35 -10.20 -9.55
CA CYS A 587 20.20 -9.88 -8.40
C CYS A 587 19.42 -9.39 -7.16
N LEU A 588 20.03 -9.59 -5.98
CA LEU A 588 19.52 -9.14 -4.69
C LEU A 588 20.66 -8.59 -3.82
N THR A 589 20.53 -7.36 -3.34
CA THR A 589 21.41 -6.75 -2.33
C THR A 589 20.64 -6.41 -1.05
N HIS A 590 21.30 -6.52 0.11
CA HIS A 590 20.68 -6.29 1.41
C HIS A 590 21.66 -5.86 2.51
N ASN A 591 21.27 -4.87 3.33
CA ASN A 591 21.99 -4.38 4.53
C ASN A 591 21.22 -4.58 5.87
#